data_AF-A0A7C0YTZ0-F1
#
_entry.id   AF-A0A7C0YTZ0-F1
#
_cell.length_a   1.000
_cell.length_b   1.000
_cell.length_c   1.000
_cell.angle_alpha   90.00
_cell.angle_beta   90.00
_cell.angle_gamma   90.00
#
_symmetry.space_group_name_H-M   'P 1'
#
loop_
_entity.id
_entity.type
_entity.pdbx_description
1 polymer ?
#
loop_
_entity_poly.entity_id
_entity_poly.type
_entity_poly.pdbx_seq_one_letter_code
_entity_poly.pdbx_strand_id
1 'polypeptide(L)'
;MRRRSKSSPCINRGAGKNVSVLGTAAYQVPKPETYLYKSRIFLRHIQVKGMKGKRNIMIVVGLVFFIIAPSFSFVLTPSMKKIPDNLHEVVYYEGKLGMLNTSTLNMDYINIEIKREVNAIKKEGDVLLIREDVTVKDKRTGKEIPDLSMTTIYGIDPRTSKNVPGYGDTERVGQWIFPVGVKKKDYLVWNSDMDEPYREGYVDVNDAAGIAHYMGEKEIAGVKTYEYRGHQDEVYIGPGPEGTPPESRMYYMGDQTAWAEVKTGLIVDYDKHVVQYIEFPDLHKLPSDLNMAAELKGKVSVFNLSKAGTGDWYDRYNATVVNHVWVENPETDSLYMVGSEMIARDENGHMLPDELQGYSIDGVNPYTMEYDSMFSDKRGLLTFPIGV
;
A
#
# COMPACT_ATOMS: atom_id res chain seq x y z
N MET A 1 -21.22 44.33 14.62
CA MET A 1 -20.10 43.82 15.44
C MET A 1 -20.60 42.66 16.31
N ARG A 2 -19.75 41.64 16.51
CA ARG A 2 -19.93 40.37 17.27
C ARG A 2 -20.69 39.25 16.52
N ARG A 3 -19.99 38.43 15.72
CA ARG A 3 -19.19 37.21 16.05
C ARG A 3 -20.05 36.03 16.57
N ARG A 4 -20.40 35.12 15.66
CA ARG A 4 -20.65 33.70 15.93
C ARG A 4 -19.30 32.98 15.95
N SER A 5 -18.95 32.30 17.04
CA SER A 5 -17.88 31.31 17.05
C SER A 5 -18.41 30.02 16.45
N LYS A 6 -17.70 29.48 15.47
CA LYS A 6 -17.72 28.07 15.11
C LYS A 6 -16.41 27.50 15.63
N SER A 7 -16.47 26.69 16.67
CA SER A 7 -15.37 25.81 17.07
C SER A 7 -15.44 24.57 16.18
N SER A 8 -14.47 24.41 15.28
CA SER A 8 -14.19 23.14 14.63
C SER A 8 -13.40 22.27 15.60
N PRO A 9 -13.64 20.94 15.68
CA PRO A 9 -12.78 20.06 16.46
C PRO A 9 -11.42 19.94 15.77
N CYS A 10 -10.35 20.16 16.54
CA CYS A 10 -8.99 19.92 16.12
C CYS A 10 -8.77 18.40 16.02
N ILE A 11 -8.70 17.87 14.80
CA ILE A 11 -8.19 16.53 14.53
C ILE A 11 -6.66 16.62 14.58
N ASN A 12 -6.05 16.01 15.59
CA ASN A 12 -4.59 15.88 15.69
C ASN A 12 -4.12 14.83 14.68
N ARG A 13 -3.80 15.26 13.46
CA ARG A 13 -3.17 14.41 12.44
C ARG A 13 -1.67 14.28 12.76
N GLY A 14 -1.22 13.07 13.09
CA GLY A 14 0.19 12.74 13.24
C GLY A 14 0.95 12.78 11.90
N ALA A 15 2.26 12.97 11.95
CA ALA A 15 3.13 13.11 10.78
C ALA A 15 2.97 11.94 9.80
N GLY A 16 2.47 12.23 8.59
CA GLY A 16 2.28 11.26 7.53
C GLY A 16 3.47 11.17 6.57
N LYS A 17 3.73 9.99 5.99
CA LYS A 17 4.67 9.86 4.86
C LYS A 17 3.97 10.39 3.61
N ASN A 18 4.45 11.50 3.07
CA ASN A 18 4.08 11.98 1.75
C ASN A 18 5.07 11.41 0.74
N VAL A 19 4.56 10.74 -0.30
CA VAL A 19 5.35 10.26 -1.44
C VAL A 19 4.74 10.82 -2.71
N SER A 20 5.51 11.59 -3.48
CA SER A 20 5.11 12.09 -4.80
C SER A 20 6.07 11.54 -5.84
N VAL A 21 5.56 10.85 -6.85
CA VAL A 21 6.35 10.31 -7.95
C VAL A 21 5.87 10.97 -9.24
N LEU A 22 6.74 11.78 -9.84
CA LEU A 22 6.57 12.35 -11.18
C LEU A 22 7.52 11.61 -12.11
N GLY A 23 7.04 10.80 -13.05
CA GLY A 23 7.90 10.01 -13.95
C GLY A 23 7.54 10.24 -15.42
N THR A 24 8.43 10.89 -16.17
CA THR A 24 8.35 11.07 -17.62
C THR A 24 9.25 10.06 -18.34
N ALA A 25 8.70 9.28 -19.27
CA ALA A 25 9.50 8.32 -20.02
C ALA A 25 10.53 9.01 -20.94
N ALA A 26 11.82 8.67 -20.80
CA ALA A 26 12.84 8.97 -21.81
C ALA A 26 12.84 7.84 -22.85
N TYR A 27 12.21 8.08 -24.00
CA TYR A 27 12.09 7.08 -25.05
C TYR A 27 13.32 7.08 -25.97
N GLN A 28 14.13 6.03 -25.90
CA GLN A 28 15.06 5.72 -26.98
C GLN A 28 14.30 4.85 -27.99
N VAL A 29 13.82 5.48 -29.08
CA VAL A 29 13.12 4.78 -30.17
C VAL A 29 14.00 3.63 -30.66
N PRO A 30 13.64 2.34 -30.47
CA PRO A 30 14.16 1.32 -31.36
C PRO A 30 13.62 1.71 -32.73
N LYS A 31 14.51 1.95 -33.70
CA LYS A 31 14.09 2.10 -35.09
C LYS A 31 13.04 1.03 -35.39
N PRO A 32 11.94 1.34 -36.09
CA PRO A 32 10.97 0.34 -36.53
C PRO A 32 11.57 -0.49 -37.66
N GLU A 33 12.70 -1.14 -37.41
CA GLU A 33 13.25 -2.18 -38.23
C GLU A 33 12.91 -3.47 -37.52
N THR A 34 11.89 -4.16 -38.06
CA THR A 34 11.45 -5.54 -37.77
C THR A 34 10.22 -5.78 -36.88
N TYR A 35 9.09 -5.15 -37.22
CA TYR A 35 7.77 -5.85 -37.19
C TYR A 35 7.02 -5.79 -38.53
N LEU A 36 7.76 -5.60 -39.62
CA LEU A 36 7.35 -6.12 -40.92
C LEU A 36 7.67 -7.62 -40.90
N TYR A 37 6.67 -8.45 -40.59
CA TYR A 37 6.71 -9.83 -41.02
C TYR A 37 7.11 -9.82 -42.49
N LYS A 38 8.24 -10.46 -42.83
CA LYS A 38 8.64 -10.71 -44.22
C LYS A 38 7.55 -11.55 -44.88
N SER A 39 6.50 -10.91 -45.38
CA SER A 39 5.76 -11.40 -46.52
C SER A 39 6.63 -11.15 -47.77
N ARG A 40 7.82 -11.75 -47.81
CA ARG A 40 8.46 -12.12 -49.08
C ARG A 40 7.78 -13.39 -49.56
N ILE A 41 6.47 -13.29 -49.81
CA ILE A 41 5.79 -14.23 -50.69
C ILE A 41 6.15 -13.76 -52.11
N PHE A 42 7.24 -14.34 -52.62
CA PHE A 42 7.40 -14.75 -54.01
C PHE A 42 6.73 -13.88 -55.10
N LEU A 43 7.26 -12.67 -55.33
CA LEU A 43 6.95 -11.89 -56.54
C LEU A 43 8.22 -11.33 -57.17
N ARG A 44 9.20 -12.19 -57.45
CA ARG A 44 10.28 -11.89 -58.44
C ARG A 44 10.72 -13.16 -59.16
N HIS A 45 9.89 -13.58 -60.11
CA HIS A 45 10.22 -13.98 -61.49
C HIS A 45 9.10 -14.89 -62.00
N ILE A 46 7.97 -14.28 -62.37
CA ILE A 46 7.17 -14.83 -63.44
C ILE A 46 7.38 -13.88 -64.61
N GLN A 47 8.35 -14.20 -65.48
CA GLN A 47 8.29 -13.69 -66.84
C GLN A 47 7.02 -14.28 -67.46
N VAL A 48 5.93 -13.50 -67.47
CA VAL A 48 4.75 -13.85 -68.27
C VAL A 48 5.09 -13.55 -69.73
N LYS A 49 5.83 -14.46 -70.34
CA LYS A 49 5.92 -14.56 -71.80
C LYS A 49 4.54 -14.96 -72.29
N GLY A 50 4.09 -14.26 -73.34
CA GLY A 50 2.67 -13.96 -73.57
C GLY A 50 1.74 -15.16 -73.70
N MET A 51 0.49 -14.99 -73.27
CA MET A 51 -0.63 -15.87 -73.61
C MET A 51 -1.98 -15.13 -73.41
N LYS A 52 -2.91 -15.34 -74.34
CA LYS A 52 -4.29 -14.87 -74.30
C LYS A 52 -5.03 -15.54 -73.13
N GLY A 53 -5.07 -14.89 -71.96
CA GLY A 53 -5.77 -15.41 -70.76
C GLY A 53 -5.84 -14.45 -69.56
N LYS A 54 -5.42 -13.19 -69.75
CA LYS A 54 -5.21 -12.21 -68.66
C LYS A 54 -6.46 -11.84 -67.87
N ARG A 55 -7.65 -11.93 -68.47
CA ARG A 55 -8.92 -11.56 -67.81
C ARG A 55 -9.33 -12.58 -66.74
N ASN A 56 -9.16 -13.87 -67.00
CA ASN A 56 -9.58 -14.93 -66.08
C ASN A 56 -8.63 -15.04 -64.87
N ILE A 57 -7.33 -14.82 -65.07
CA ILE A 57 -6.35 -14.82 -63.97
C ILE A 57 -6.57 -13.63 -63.03
N MET A 58 -6.85 -12.43 -63.55
CA MET A 58 -7.17 -11.28 -62.69
C MET A 58 -8.49 -11.45 -61.93
N ILE A 59 -9.50 -12.09 -62.52
CA ILE A 59 -10.76 -12.39 -61.84
C ILE A 59 -10.54 -13.40 -60.70
N VAL A 60 -9.75 -14.45 -60.93
CA VAL A 60 -9.44 -15.45 -59.89
C VAL A 60 -8.61 -14.85 -58.76
N VAL A 61 -7.58 -14.05 -59.07
CA VAL A 61 -6.79 -13.35 -58.05
C VAL A 61 -7.64 -12.33 -57.27
N GLY A 62 -8.54 -11.62 -57.95
CA GLY A 62 -9.49 -10.71 -57.34
C GLY A 62 -10.47 -11.42 -56.38
N LEU A 63 -11.01 -12.57 -56.78
CA LEU A 63 -11.89 -13.41 -55.94
C LEU A 63 -11.17 -13.97 -54.71
N VAL A 64 -9.92 -14.41 -54.87
CA VAL A 64 -9.08 -14.88 -53.75
C VAL A 64 -8.81 -13.73 -52.77
N PHE A 65 -8.48 -12.53 -53.26
CA PHE A 65 -8.33 -11.35 -52.40
C PHE A 65 -9.64 -10.95 -51.72
N PHE A 66 -10.78 -11.10 -52.38
CA PHE A 66 -12.10 -10.78 -51.84
C PHE A 66 -12.54 -11.74 -50.72
N ILE A 67 -12.00 -12.97 -50.67
CA ILE A 67 -12.26 -13.95 -49.60
C ILE A 67 -11.24 -13.81 -48.47
N ILE A 68 -9.98 -13.55 -48.82
CA ILE A 68 -8.88 -13.42 -47.85
C ILE A 68 -8.97 -12.08 -47.09
N ALA A 69 -9.33 -10.97 -47.73
CA ALA A 69 -9.37 -9.66 -47.09
C ALA A 69 -10.41 -9.55 -45.94
N PRO A 70 -11.65 -10.06 -46.07
CA PRO A 70 -12.57 -10.17 -44.94
C PRO A 70 -12.03 -11.10 -43.85
N SER A 71 -11.42 -12.23 -44.22
CA SER A 71 -10.80 -13.14 -43.23
C SER A 71 -9.67 -12.46 -42.45
N PHE A 72 -8.88 -11.62 -43.10
CA PHE A 72 -7.87 -10.79 -42.43
C PHE A 72 -8.49 -9.72 -41.52
N SER A 73 -9.54 -9.01 -41.96
CA SER A 73 -10.18 -7.94 -41.17
C SER A 73 -11.05 -8.46 -40.02
N PHE A 74 -11.78 -9.55 -40.22
CA PHE A 74 -12.76 -10.07 -39.26
C PHE A 74 -12.20 -11.17 -38.35
N VAL A 75 -11.17 -11.92 -38.79
CA VAL A 75 -10.61 -13.04 -38.02
C VAL A 75 -9.19 -12.72 -37.54
N LEU A 76 -8.26 -12.39 -38.44
CA LEU A 76 -6.85 -12.23 -38.07
C LEU A 76 -6.57 -10.94 -37.28
N THR A 77 -7.07 -9.79 -37.74
CA THR A 77 -6.81 -8.49 -37.10
C THR A 77 -7.37 -8.40 -35.67
N PRO A 78 -8.59 -8.90 -35.36
CA PRO A 78 -9.09 -8.99 -33.99
C PRO A 78 -8.39 -10.07 -33.16
N SER A 79 -7.88 -11.15 -33.78
CA SER A 79 -7.08 -12.16 -33.06
C SER A 79 -5.69 -11.67 -32.65
N MET A 80 -5.17 -10.63 -33.32
CA MET A 80 -3.90 -9.98 -33.03
C MET A 80 -4.00 -8.85 -32.00
N LYS A 81 -5.20 -8.40 -31.62
CA LYS A 81 -5.40 -7.41 -30.55
C LYS A 81 -5.37 -8.09 -29.18
N LYS A 82 -4.24 -8.68 -28.85
CA LYS A 82 -3.97 -9.28 -27.54
C LYS A 82 -2.50 -9.14 -27.20
N ILE A 83 -2.21 -9.19 -25.92
CA ILE A 83 -0.85 -9.31 -25.41
C ILE A 83 -0.28 -10.66 -25.89
N PRO A 84 0.94 -10.67 -26.47
CA PRO A 84 1.53 -11.89 -27.00
C PRO A 84 1.94 -12.85 -25.89
N ASP A 85 1.78 -14.14 -26.15
CA ASP A 85 2.06 -15.21 -25.17
C ASP A 85 3.59 -15.36 -24.89
N ASN A 86 4.43 -14.65 -25.64
CA ASN A 86 5.89 -14.57 -25.50
C ASN A 86 6.38 -13.12 -25.27
N LEU A 87 5.54 -12.28 -24.65
CA LEU A 87 5.90 -10.89 -24.32
C LEU A 87 7.22 -10.85 -23.55
N HIS A 88 8.16 -10.03 -24.03
CA HIS A 88 9.30 -9.54 -23.26
C HIS A 88 9.47 -8.06 -23.61
N GLU A 89 9.24 -7.20 -22.62
CA GLU A 89 9.30 -5.76 -22.80
C GLU A 89 10.04 -5.12 -21.63
N VAL A 90 10.91 -4.15 -21.93
CA VAL A 90 11.61 -3.36 -20.93
C VAL A 90 11.32 -1.90 -21.19
N VAL A 91 10.72 -1.24 -20.21
CA VAL A 91 10.35 0.18 -20.25
C VAL A 91 11.17 0.94 -19.22
N TYR A 92 11.66 2.11 -19.63
CA TYR A 92 12.41 3.02 -18.76
C TYR A 92 11.62 4.31 -18.55
N TYR A 93 11.50 4.72 -17.30
CA TYR A 93 10.96 6.02 -16.91
C TYR A 93 12.04 6.82 -16.21
N GLU A 94 12.06 8.13 -16.46
CA GLU A 94 12.89 9.06 -15.70
C GLU A 94 11.97 10.01 -14.92
N GLY A 95 12.28 10.27 -13.66
CA GLY A 95 11.36 11.01 -12.82
C GLY A 95 12.00 11.76 -11.68
N LYS A 96 11.14 12.41 -10.91
CA LYS A 96 11.44 13.03 -9.64
C LYS A 96 10.57 12.35 -8.58
N LEU A 97 11.23 11.80 -7.57
CA LEU A 97 10.62 11.24 -6.38
C LEU A 97 10.75 12.26 -5.25
N GLY A 98 9.61 12.67 -4.69
CA GLY A 98 9.51 13.41 -3.44
C GLY A 98 9.16 12.48 -2.30
N MET A 99 9.92 12.51 -1.21
CA MET A 99 9.62 11.76 0.02
C MET A 99 9.74 12.68 1.22
N LEU A 100 8.87 12.50 2.22
CA LEU A 100 9.01 13.22 3.48
C LEU A 100 10.28 12.76 4.21
N ASN A 101 11.16 13.70 4.51
CA ASN A 101 12.27 13.50 5.44
C ASN A 101 11.77 13.70 6.87
N THR A 102 11.72 12.63 7.66
CA THR A 102 11.20 12.66 9.04
C THR A 102 12.11 13.40 10.01
N SER A 103 13.38 13.62 9.68
CA SER A 103 14.33 14.37 10.51
C SER A 103 14.21 15.88 10.30
N THR A 104 13.99 16.32 9.06
CA THR A 104 13.89 17.76 8.72
C THR A 104 12.45 18.24 8.61
N LEU A 105 11.48 17.32 8.56
CA LEU A 105 10.06 17.56 8.30
C LEU A 105 9.80 18.31 6.99
N ASN A 106 10.70 18.16 6.01
CA ASN A 106 10.56 18.73 4.67
C ASN A 106 10.48 17.62 3.62
N MET A 107 9.91 17.93 2.46
CA MET A 107 9.96 17.05 1.30
C MET A 107 11.34 17.09 0.66
N ASP A 108 12.03 15.97 0.69
CA ASP A 108 13.26 15.77 -0.06
C ASP A 108 12.93 15.24 -1.44
N TYR A 109 13.69 15.69 -2.44
CA TYR A 109 13.47 15.28 -3.82
C TYR A 109 14.73 14.72 -4.43
N ILE A 110 14.60 13.59 -5.11
CA ILE A 110 15.67 12.96 -5.87
C ILE A 110 15.19 12.63 -7.28
N ASN A 111 16.10 12.73 -8.24
CA ASN A 111 15.84 12.28 -9.60
C ASN A 111 16.01 10.76 -9.62
N ILE A 112 15.04 10.06 -10.19
CA ILE A 112 15.01 8.60 -10.24
C ILE A 112 14.94 8.09 -11.68
N GLU A 113 15.40 6.86 -11.85
CA GLU A 113 15.13 6.03 -13.03
C GLU A 113 14.32 4.83 -12.57
N ILE A 114 13.27 4.49 -13.30
CA ILE A 114 12.45 3.30 -13.08
C ILE A 114 12.63 2.39 -14.30
N LYS A 115 13.14 1.18 -14.07
CA LYS A 115 13.15 0.11 -15.07
C LYS A 115 11.98 -0.82 -14.76
N ARG A 116 11.08 -0.99 -15.71
CA ARG A 116 9.97 -1.95 -15.66
C ARG A 116 10.22 -3.04 -16.71
N GLU A 117 10.45 -4.26 -16.28
CA GLU A 117 10.67 -5.42 -17.14
C GLU A 117 9.50 -6.39 -17.02
N VAL A 118 8.85 -6.67 -18.15
CA VAL A 118 7.60 -7.42 -18.24
C VAL A 118 7.80 -8.65 -19.10
N ASN A 119 7.50 -9.82 -18.53
CA ASN A 119 7.70 -11.11 -19.17
C ASN A 119 6.42 -11.95 -19.13
N ALA A 120 5.98 -12.48 -20.27
CA ALA A 120 5.06 -13.60 -20.29
C ALA A 120 5.79 -14.87 -19.87
N ILE A 121 5.39 -15.45 -18.73
CA ILE A 121 6.07 -16.61 -18.14
C ILE A 121 5.35 -17.93 -18.44
N LYS A 122 4.03 -17.89 -18.60
CA LYS A 122 3.21 -19.09 -18.83
C LYS A 122 1.85 -18.70 -19.40
N LYS A 123 1.23 -19.62 -20.14
CA LYS A 123 -0.18 -19.52 -20.54
C LYS A 123 -0.95 -20.75 -20.08
N GLU A 124 -2.11 -20.52 -19.49
CA GLU A 124 -3.02 -21.55 -18.98
C GLU A 124 -4.43 -21.30 -19.53
N GLY A 125 -4.81 -22.07 -20.55
CA GLY A 125 -6.07 -21.82 -21.29
C GLY A 125 -6.06 -20.42 -21.91
N ASP A 126 -7.02 -19.59 -21.50
CA ASP A 126 -7.16 -18.19 -21.94
C ASP A 126 -6.44 -17.19 -21.01
N VAL A 127 -5.79 -17.65 -19.94
CA VAL A 127 -5.08 -16.80 -18.99
C VAL A 127 -3.59 -16.75 -19.33
N LEU A 128 -3.04 -15.53 -19.36
CA LEU A 128 -1.61 -15.28 -19.53
C LEU A 128 -1.02 -14.85 -18.18
N LEU A 129 -0.03 -15.61 -17.71
CA LEU A 129 0.76 -15.23 -16.54
C LEU A 129 1.90 -14.29 -16.96
N ILE A 130 1.92 -13.10 -16.36
CA ILE A 130 2.91 -12.06 -16.58
C ILE A 130 3.72 -11.87 -15.30
N ARG A 131 5.04 -11.88 -15.40
CA ARG A 131 5.95 -11.41 -14.36
C ARG A 131 6.41 -10.00 -14.68
N GLU A 132 6.28 -9.12 -13.72
CA GLU A 132 6.73 -7.73 -13.77
C GLU A 132 7.80 -7.50 -12.72
N ASP A 133 8.94 -6.98 -13.13
CA ASP A 133 10.03 -6.54 -12.27
C ASP A 133 10.19 -5.02 -12.40
N VAL A 134 9.96 -4.30 -11.31
CA VAL A 134 10.17 -2.86 -11.21
C VAL A 134 11.42 -2.62 -10.36
N THR A 135 12.39 -1.92 -10.93
CA THR A 135 13.59 -1.47 -10.22
C THR A 135 13.64 0.05 -10.24
N VAL A 136 13.80 0.67 -9.07
CA VAL A 136 13.92 2.13 -8.94
C VAL A 136 15.33 2.49 -8.47
N LYS A 137 15.97 3.46 -9.12
CA LYS A 137 17.33 3.90 -8.82
C LYS A 137 17.40 5.41 -8.64
N ASP A 138 18.21 5.87 -7.70
CA ASP A 138 18.66 7.27 -7.68
C ASP A 138 19.58 7.51 -8.87
N LYS A 139 19.17 8.38 -9.78
CA LYS A 139 19.89 8.67 -11.03
C LYS A 139 21.28 9.27 -10.78
N ARG A 140 21.48 9.96 -9.66
CA ARG A 140 22.75 10.61 -9.31
C ARG A 140 23.77 9.60 -8.80
N THR A 141 23.36 8.66 -7.95
CA THR A 141 24.27 7.71 -7.31
C THR A 141 24.30 6.34 -7.99
N GLY A 142 23.31 6.03 -8.83
CA GLY A 142 23.10 4.72 -9.42
C GLY A 142 22.66 3.64 -8.42
N LYS A 143 22.43 4.00 -7.15
CA LYS A 143 21.99 3.07 -6.11
C LYS A 143 20.50 2.77 -6.26
N GLU A 144 20.15 1.52 -6.07
CA GLU A 144 18.76 1.07 -6.00
C GLU A 144 18.07 1.59 -4.75
N ILE A 145 16.76 1.80 -4.88
CA ILE A 145 15.84 2.16 -3.81
C ILE A 145 14.95 0.92 -3.60
N PRO A 146 15.33 0.00 -2.68
CA PRO A 146 14.66 -1.29 -2.52
C PRO A 146 13.19 -1.14 -2.18
N ASP A 147 12.84 -0.18 -1.31
CA ASP A 147 11.47 0.07 -0.84
C ASP A 147 10.49 0.46 -1.97
N LEU A 148 10.99 0.83 -3.14
CA LEU A 148 10.19 1.17 -4.32
C LEU A 148 10.33 0.15 -5.45
N SER A 149 11.15 -0.88 -5.26
CA SER A 149 11.37 -1.94 -6.23
C SER A 149 10.51 -3.15 -5.86
N MET A 150 9.88 -3.78 -6.85
CA MET A 150 8.96 -4.89 -6.63
C MET A 150 9.01 -5.92 -7.75
N THR A 151 8.64 -7.15 -7.42
CA THR A 151 8.37 -8.21 -8.39
C THR A 151 6.95 -8.71 -8.16
N THR A 152 6.15 -8.70 -9.22
CA THR A 152 4.73 -9.08 -9.16
C THR A 152 4.37 -10.05 -10.29
N ILE A 153 3.55 -11.05 -9.99
CA ILE A 153 3.02 -12.00 -10.98
C ILE A 153 1.50 -11.79 -11.13
N TYR A 154 1.08 -11.42 -12.33
CA TYR A 154 -0.32 -11.22 -12.68
C TYR A 154 -0.84 -12.40 -13.51
N GLY A 155 -2.10 -12.78 -13.28
CA GLY A 155 -2.85 -13.61 -14.22
C GLY A 155 -3.89 -12.80 -14.94
N ILE A 156 -3.76 -12.64 -16.26
CA ILE A 156 -4.61 -11.73 -17.04
C ILE A 156 -5.28 -12.39 -18.24
N ASP A 157 -6.43 -11.85 -18.65
CA ASP A 157 -6.96 -12.06 -20.00
C ASP A 157 -6.14 -11.19 -20.98
N PRO A 158 -5.39 -11.80 -21.92
CA PRO A 158 -4.49 -11.06 -22.81
C PRO A 158 -5.21 -10.14 -23.80
N ARG A 159 -6.53 -10.28 -24.00
CA ARG A 159 -7.32 -9.38 -24.89
C ARG A 159 -7.81 -8.15 -24.15
N THR A 160 -8.14 -8.30 -22.88
CA THR A 160 -8.76 -7.22 -22.10
C THR A 160 -7.82 -6.60 -21.08
N SER A 161 -6.68 -7.23 -20.81
CA SER A 161 -5.72 -6.90 -19.73
C SER A 161 -6.31 -6.99 -18.32
N LYS A 162 -7.46 -7.65 -18.17
CA LYS A 162 -8.13 -7.82 -16.88
C LYS A 162 -7.47 -8.93 -16.08
N ASN A 163 -7.29 -8.71 -14.79
CA ASN A 163 -6.94 -9.75 -13.84
C ASN A 163 -8.02 -10.84 -13.84
N VAL A 164 -7.59 -12.10 -13.80
CA VAL A 164 -8.44 -13.28 -13.74
C VAL A 164 -8.32 -13.88 -12.34
N PRO A 165 -9.42 -13.97 -11.57
CA PRO A 165 -9.41 -14.57 -10.24
C PRO A 165 -8.84 -15.99 -10.24
N GLY A 166 -8.09 -16.35 -9.19
CA GLY A 166 -7.41 -17.64 -9.07
C GLY A 166 -6.04 -17.74 -9.74
N TYR A 167 -5.53 -16.66 -10.35
CA TYR A 167 -4.25 -16.63 -11.05
C TYR A 167 -3.36 -15.48 -10.60
N GLY A 168 -2.04 -15.67 -10.73
CA GLY A 168 -1.03 -14.72 -10.27
C GLY A 168 -0.53 -15.03 -8.86
N ASP A 169 0.12 -14.06 -8.23
CA ASP A 169 0.62 -14.16 -6.85
C ASP A 169 -0.35 -13.60 -5.79
N THR A 170 -1.41 -12.93 -6.21
CA THR A 170 -2.43 -12.33 -5.35
C THR A 170 -3.74 -12.23 -6.14
N GLU A 171 -4.87 -12.38 -5.45
CA GLU A 171 -6.20 -12.22 -6.03
C GLU A 171 -6.47 -10.75 -6.39
N ARG A 172 -6.51 -10.45 -7.69
CA ARG A 172 -6.72 -9.08 -8.19
C ARG A 172 -7.95 -9.02 -9.08
N VAL A 173 -8.57 -7.84 -9.12
CA VAL A 173 -9.66 -7.51 -10.06
C VAL A 173 -9.27 -6.34 -10.96
N GLY A 174 -10.15 -5.99 -11.90
CA GLY A 174 -9.91 -4.86 -12.79
C GLY A 174 -8.75 -5.10 -13.75
N GLN A 175 -8.22 -4.03 -14.30
CA GLN A 175 -7.10 -4.05 -15.23
C GLN A 175 -5.76 -4.09 -14.49
N TRP A 176 -4.83 -4.91 -14.98
CA TRP A 176 -3.41 -4.78 -14.66
C TRP A 176 -2.80 -3.56 -15.38
N ILE A 177 -3.04 -3.44 -16.70
CA ILE A 177 -2.69 -2.29 -17.54
C ILE A 177 -3.82 -1.95 -18.50
N PHE A 178 -3.73 -0.81 -19.18
CA PHE A 178 -4.69 -0.51 -20.24
C PHE A 178 -4.61 -1.56 -21.38
N PRO A 179 -5.76 -1.97 -21.95
CA PRO A 179 -5.77 -2.95 -23.02
C PRO A 179 -5.20 -2.41 -24.33
N VAL A 180 -4.71 -3.32 -25.17
CA VAL A 180 -4.36 -3.02 -26.56
C VAL A 180 -5.56 -2.38 -27.28
N GLY A 181 -5.36 -1.18 -27.83
CA GLY A 181 -6.42 -0.40 -28.46
C GLY A 181 -7.36 0.25 -27.44
N VAL A 182 -6.77 1.00 -26.51
CA VAL A 182 -7.45 1.72 -25.42
C VAL A 182 -8.70 2.44 -25.93
N LYS A 183 -9.78 2.34 -25.17
CA LYS A 183 -11.08 2.99 -25.43
C LYS A 183 -11.30 4.19 -24.51
N LYS A 184 -12.01 5.19 -25.03
CA LYS A 184 -12.50 6.38 -24.31
C LYS A 184 -13.64 6.02 -23.35
N LYS A 185 -13.29 5.35 -22.26
CA LYS A 185 -14.19 4.92 -21.20
C LYS A 185 -13.39 4.76 -19.92
N ASP A 186 -14.09 4.64 -18.82
CA ASP A 186 -13.48 4.36 -17.53
C ASP A 186 -13.05 2.89 -17.43
N TYR A 187 -12.01 2.64 -16.64
CA TYR A 187 -11.51 1.30 -16.33
C TYR A 187 -11.46 1.10 -14.83
N LEU A 188 -11.91 -0.06 -14.37
CA LEU A 188 -11.54 -0.54 -13.05
C LEU A 188 -10.07 -0.97 -13.12
N VAL A 189 -9.22 -0.47 -12.23
CA VAL A 189 -7.78 -0.72 -12.21
C VAL A 189 -7.39 -1.16 -10.81
N TRP A 190 -6.51 -2.14 -10.71
CA TRP A 190 -5.95 -2.56 -9.42
C TRP A 190 -4.89 -1.55 -8.95
N ASN A 191 -4.97 -1.11 -7.69
CA ASN A 191 -3.90 -0.31 -7.10
C ASN A 191 -2.85 -1.23 -6.48
N SER A 192 -1.66 -1.30 -7.08
CA SER A 192 -0.56 -2.12 -6.57
C SER A 192 -0.08 -1.74 -5.17
N ASP A 193 -0.32 -0.50 -4.71
CA ASP A 193 0.01 -0.10 -3.33
C ASP A 193 -0.84 -0.84 -2.30
N MET A 194 -1.97 -1.41 -2.73
CA MET A 194 -2.88 -2.17 -1.89
C MET A 194 -2.53 -3.65 -1.84
N ASP A 195 -1.51 -4.12 -2.58
CA ASP A 195 -1.12 -5.54 -2.60
C ASP A 195 -0.76 -6.07 -1.20
N GLU A 196 0.04 -5.33 -0.43
CA GLU A 196 0.43 -5.73 0.92
C GLU A 196 -0.74 -5.61 1.91
N PRO A 197 -1.45 -4.46 2.01
CA PRO A 197 -2.65 -4.36 2.85
C PRO A 197 -3.71 -5.43 2.55
N TYR A 198 -3.88 -5.81 1.28
CA TYR A 198 -4.82 -6.84 0.86
C TYR A 198 -4.37 -8.23 1.31
N ARG A 199 -3.08 -8.55 1.16
CA ARG A 199 -2.50 -9.82 1.63
C ARG A 199 -2.59 -10.00 3.14
N GLU A 200 -2.44 -8.91 3.89
CA GLU A 200 -2.60 -8.89 5.36
C GLU A 200 -4.08 -8.87 5.80
N GLY A 201 -5.02 -8.71 4.87
CA GLY A 201 -6.46 -8.74 5.14
C GLY A 201 -7.02 -7.44 5.73
N TYR A 202 -6.30 -6.31 5.60
CA TYR A 202 -6.78 -5.00 6.05
C TYR A 202 -7.77 -4.34 5.09
N VAL A 203 -7.67 -4.67 3.80
CA VAL A 203 -8.53 -4.16 2.75
C VAL A 203 -9.16 -5.32 1.98
N ASP A 204 -10.36 -5.10 1.46
CA ASP A 204 -10.97 -6.04 0.54
C ASP A 204 -10.64 -5.71 -0.94
N VAL A 205 -11.23 -6.48 -1.84
CA VAL A 205 -11.03 -6.33 -3.29
C VAL A 205 -11.59 -5.01 -3.85
N ASN A 206 -12.61 -4.45 -3.22
CA ASN A 206 -13.24 -3.19 -3.60
C ASN A 206 -12.41 -2.00 -3.11
N ASP A 207 -11.83 -2.10 -1.92
CA ASP A 207 -10.90 -1.12 -1.37
C ASP A 207 -9.59 -1.08 -2.16
N ALA A 208 -9.11 -2.24 -2.63
CA ALA A 208 -7.87 -2.35 -3.38
C ALA A 208 -7.96 -1.90 -4.86
N ALA A 209 -9.18 -1.76 -5.40
CA ALA A 209 -9.41 -1.38 -6.79
C ALA A 209 -9.98 0.04 -6.93
N GLY A 210 -9.45 0.81 -7.88
CA GLY A 210 -9.89 2.16 -8.19
C GLY A 210 -10.50 2.28 -9.59
N ILE A 211 -11.21 3.38 -9.84
CA ILE A 211 -11.67 3.74 -11.18
C ILE A 211 -10.69 4.74 -11.80
N ALA A 212 -10.14 4.37 -12.95
CA ALA A 212 -9.39 5.26 -13.83
C ALA A 212 -10.37 5.95 -14.79
N HIS A 213 -10.73 7.20 -14.49
CA HIS A 213 -11.68 8.01 -15.26
C HIS A 213 -11.03 8.60 -16.50
N TYR A 214 -11.66 8.45 -17.66
CA TYR A 214 -11.18 9.07 -18.90
C TYR A 214 -11.37 10.58 -18.89
N MET A 215 -10.28 11.34 -19.05
CA MET A 215 -10.29 12.80 -18.98
C MET A 215 -10.18 13.49 -20.34
N GLY A 216 -9.67 12.79 -21.37
CA GLY A 216 -9.51 13.39 -22.70
C GLY A 216 -8.34 12.81 -23.49
N GLU A 217 -8.09 13.41 -24.65
CA GLU A 217 -6.90 13.11 -25.47
C GLU A 217 -5.80 14.13 -25.17
N LYS A 218 -4.56 13.67 -25.16
CA LYS A 218 -3.37 14.52 -25.05
C LYS A 218 -2.31 14.04 -26.04
N GLU A 219 -1.42 14.93 -26.42
CA GLU A 219 -0.20 14.56 -27.14
C GLU A 219 0.99 14.80 -26.22
N ILE A 220 1.76 13.75 -25.97
CA ILE A 220 2.97 13.81 -25.12
C ILE A 220 4.14 13.36 -25.99
N ALA A 221 5.11 14.25 -26.19
CA ALA A 221 6.29 14.00 -27.01
C ALA A 221 5.98 13.40 -28.41
N GLY A 222 4.89 13.88 -29.05
CA GLY A 222 4.45 13.38 -30.36
C GLY A 222 3.67 12.06 -30.33
N VAL A 223 3.43 11.50 -29.13
CA VAL A 223 2.63 10.29 -28.93
C VAL A 223 1.21 10.68 -28.54
N LYS A 224 0.22 10.18 -29.29
CA LYS A 224 -1.19 10.37 -28.96
C LYS A 224 -1.56 9.48 -27.78
N THR A 225 -2.04 10.10 -26.70
CA THR A 225 -2.42 9.43 -25.46
C THR A 225 -3.85 9.76 -25.03
N TYR A 226 -4.40 8.91 -24.18
CA TYR A 226 -5.60 9.16 -23.40
C TYR A 226 -5.20 9.39 -21.94
N GLU A 227 -5.69 10.48 -21.36
CA GLU A 227 -5.46 10.81 -19.94
C GLU A 227 -6.50 10.11 -19.07
N TYR A 228 -6.02 9.48 -18.00
CA TYR A 228 -6.83 8.80 -17.01
C TYR A 228 -6.49 9.30 -15.61
N ARG A 229 -7.51 9.61 -14.80
CA ARG A 229 -7.33 10.01 -13.40
C ARG A 229 -8.01 9.04 -12.45
N GLY A 230 -7.29 8.66 -11.41
CA GLY A 230 -7.80 7.84 -10.31
C GLY A 230 -7.59 8.54 -8.98
N HIS A 231 -8.51 8.30 -8.05
CA HIS A 231 -8.45 8.80 -6.69
C HIS A 231 -8.94 7.70 -5.72
N GLN A 232 -8.25 7.56 -4.60
CA GLN A 232 -8.68 6.75 -3.45
C GLN A 232 -8.50 7.58 -2.19
N ASP A 233 -9.53 7.59 -1.35
CA ASP A 233 -9.59 8.43 -0.16
C ASP A 233 -9.73 7.60 1.10
N GLU A 234 -9.00 7.98 2.15
CA GLU A 234 -9.04 7.43 3.50
C GLU A 234 -9.17 5.88 3.59
N VAL A 235 -8.40 5.14 2.79
CA VAL A 235 -8.39 3.66 2.82
C VAL A 235 -7.62 3.19 4.04
N TYR A 236 -8.25 2.40 4.92
CA TYR A 236 -7.57 1.80 6.08
C TYR A 236 -6.59 0.71 5.60
N ILE A 237 -5.30 0.90 5.86
CA ILE A 237 -4.23 0.01 5.35
C ILE A 237 -3.51 -0.77 6.44
N GLY A 238 -4.03 -0.75 7.68
CA GLY A 238 -3.52 -1.55 8.78
C GLY A 238 -3.25 -0.76 10.06
N PRO A 239 -2.65 -1.40 11.09
CA PRO A 239 -2.27 -0.72 12.32
C PRO A 239 -1.13 0.28 12.10
N GLY A 240 -0.94 1.18 13.05
CA GLY A 240 0.23 2.05 13.10
C GLY A 240 1.52 1.24 13.21
N PRO A 241 2.65 1.75 12.67
CA PRO A 241 3.94 1.08 12.79
C PRO A 241 4.40 0.98 14.25
N GLU A 242 5.36 0.09 14.50
CA GLU A 242 6.00 -0.07 15.80
C GLU A 242 6.48 1.29 16.36
N GLY A 243 6.24 1.52 17.65
CA GLY A 243 6.55 2.77 18.34
C GLY A 243 5.44 3.83 18.26
N THR A 244 4.33 3.56 17.55
CA THR A 244 3.11 4.37 17.68
C THR A 244 2.27 3.89 18.87
N PRO A 245 1.37 4.74 19.42
CA PRO A 245 0.43 4.31 20.44
C PRO A 245 -0.33 3.05 19.99
N PRO A 246 -0.65 2.14 20.91
CA PRO A 246 -1.53 1.03 20.61
C PRO A 246 -2.84 1.47 19.95
N GLU A 247 -3.48 0.59 19.18
CA GLU A 247 -4.73 0.90 18.46
C GLU A 247 -4.62 2.02 17.40
N SER A 248 -3.42 2.55 17.14
CA SER A 248 -3.20 3.50 16.05
C SER A 248 -3.60 2.88 14.71
N ARG A 249 -4.23 3.67 13.85
CA ARG A 249 -4.73 3.23 12.54
C ARG A 249 -4.01 3.97 11.43
N MET A 250 -3.54 3.24 10.43
CA MET A 250 -2.87 3.82 9.27
C MET A 250 -3.83 3.88 8.09
N TYR A 251 -3.82 5.02 7.39
CA TYR A 251 -4.67 5.28 6.24
C TYR A 251 -3.86 5.71 5.04
N TYR A 252 -4.37 5.39 3.85
CA TYR A 252 -3.83 5.76 2.55
C TYR A 252 -4.81 6.69 1.82
N MET A 253 -4.25 7.72 1.20
CA MET A 253 -4.90 8.54 0.20
C MET A 253 -3.99 8.62 -1.03
N GLY A 254 -4.56 8.55 -2.22
CA GLY A 254 -3.79 8.56 -3.45
C GLY A 254 -4.50 9.21 -4.61
N ASP A 255 -3.81 10.14 -5.26
CA ASP A 255 -4.18 10.73 -6.55
C ASP A 255 -3.22 10.27 -7.63
N GLN A 256 -3.75 9.85 -8.78
CA GLN A 256 -2.94 9.28 -9.85
C GLN A 256 -3.43 9.79 -11.21
N THR A 257 -2.50 10.16 -12.09
CA THR A 257 -2.77 10.45 -13.49
C THR A 257 -1.87 9.63 -14.40
N ALA A 258 -2.47 8.88 -15.33
CA ALA A 258 -1.75 8.09 -16.32
C ALA A 258 -2.09 8.57 -17.74
N TRP A 259 -1.10 8.62 -18.62
CA TRP A 259 -1.30 8.90 -20.03
C TRP A 259 -0.98 7.66 -20.88
N ALA A 260 -2.02 6.98 -21.33
CA ALA A 260 -1.90 5.71 -22.05
C ALA A 260 -1.86 5.91 -23.56
N GLU A 261 -0.91 5.29 -24.27
CA GLU A 261 -0.84 5.31 -25.73
C GLU A 261 -1.99 4.50 -26.33
N VAL A 262 -2.67 5.10 -27.32
CA VAL A 262 -3.98 4.63 -27.80
C VAL A 262 -3.94 3.22 -28.41
N LYS A 263 -2.85 2.82 -29.09
CA LYS A 263 -2.77 1.54 -29.80
C LYS A 263 -2.32 0.38 -28.91
N THR A 264 -1.37 0.62 -28.03
CA THR A 264 -0.65 -0.39 -27.25
C THR A 264 -1.18 -0.51 -25.83
N GLY A 265 -1.72 0.57 -25.25
CA GLY A 265 -2.10 0.60 -23.83
C GLY A 265 -0.92 0.88 -22.88
N LEU A 266 0.28 1.13 -23.41
CA LEU A 266 1.44 1.49 -22.61
C LEU A 266 1.27 2.87 -21.96
N ILE A 267 1.68 2.99 -20.70
CA ILE A 267 1.69 4.26 -19.98
C ILE A 267 2.95 5.03 -20.41
N VAL A 268 2.75 6.18 -21.06
CA VAL A 268 3.80 7.07 -21.60
C VAL A 268 4.32 8.02 -20.53
N ASP A 269 3.45 8.47 -19.65
CA ASP A 269 3.76 9.41 -18.57
C ASP A 269 2.86 9.05 -17.38
N TYR A 270 3.35 9.31 -16.16
CA TYR A 270 2.64 8.97 -14.94
C TYR A 270 2.96 9.95 -13.81
N ASP A 271 1.91 10.42 -13.16
CA ASP A 271 1.97 11.28 -11.99
C ASP A 271 1.21 10.63 -10.84
N LYS A 272 1.84 10.55 -9.68
CA LYS A 272 1.28 9.93 -8.48
C LYS A 272 1.58 10.76 -7.25
N HIS A 273 0.54 11.04 -6.47
CA HIS A 273 0.65 11.68 -5.16
C HIS A 273 -0.01 10.79 -4.11
N VAL A 274 0.78 10.34 -3.14
CA VAL A 274 0.33 9.47 -2.04
C VAL A 274 0.57 10.17 -0.72
N VAL A 275 -0.45 10.11 0.13
CA VAL A 275 -0.38 10.50 1.53
C VAL A 275 -0.73 9.27 2.35
N GLN A 276 0.19 8.85 3.22
CA GLN A 276 -0.10 7.88 4.27
C GLN A 276 -0.02 8.58 5.62
N TYR A 277 -1.07 8.47 6.43
CA TYR A 277 -1.10 9.09 7.76
C TYR A 277 -1.56 8.12 8.82
N ILE A 278 -1.19 8.43 10.07
CA ILE A 278 -1.58 7.66 11.24
C ILE A 278 -2.60 8.49 12.02
N GLU A 279 -3.74 7.87 12.30
CA GLU A 279 -4.73 8.32 13.27
C GLU A 279 -4.40 7.69 14.61
N PHE A 280 -4.05 8.52 15.59
CA PHE A 280 -3.85 8.04 16.96
C PHE A 280 -5.20 7.81 17.63
N PRO A 281 -5.29 6.82 18.55
CA PRO A 281 -6.44 6.69 19.42
C PRO A 281 -6.56 7.93 20.33
N ASP A 282 -7.64 8.02 21.08
CA ASP A 282 -7.75 9.05 22.12
C ASP A 282 -6.67 8.83 23.20
N LEU A 283 -5.65 9.69 23.18
CA LEU A 283 -4.54 9.63 24.12
C LEU A 283 -4.92 10.07 25.55
N HIS A 284 -6.16 10.48 25.80
CA HIS A 284 -6.70 10.73 27.14
C HIS A 284 -7.41 9.49 27.73
N LYS A 285 -7.30 8.34 27.05
CA LYS A 285 -7.87 7.05 27.45
C LYS A 285 -6.76 6.07 27.80
N LEU A 286 -6.98 5.23 28.81
CA LEU A 286 -6.12 4.07 29.10
C LEU A 286 -6.14 3.13 27.87
N PRO A 287 -4.97 2.70 27.35
CA PRO A 287 -4.93 1.75 26.23
C PRO A 287 -5.62 0.44 26.60
N SER A 288 -6.44 -0.13 25.71
CA SER A 288 -7.17 -1.37 26.00
C SER A 288 -6.27 -2.61 26.04
N ASP A 289 -5.08 -2.51 25.48
CA ASP A 289 -4.05 -3.54 25.43
C ASP A 289 -2.86 -3.24 26.35
N LEU A 290 -3.04 -2.31 27.31
CA LEU A 290 -1.98 -1.95 28.25
C LEU A 290 -1.41 -3.21 28.90
N ASN A 291 -0.08 -3.34 28.84
CA ASN A 291 0.67 -4.37 29.52
C ASN A 291 2.10 -3.87 29.73
N MET A 292 2.35 -3.24 30.88
CA MET A 292 3.63 -2.57 31.13
C MET A 292 4.13 -2.80 32.54
N ALA A 293 5.45 -2.93 32.69
CA ALA A 293 6.12 -3.00 33.97
C ALA A 293 7.06 -1.81 34.16
N ALA A 294 7.05 -1.21 35.34
CA ALA A 294 7.99 -0.19 35.77
C ALA A 294 8.86 -0.74 36.90
N GLU A 295 10.17 -0.57 36.79
CA GLU A 295 11.15 -0.97 37.82
C GLU A 295 11.69 0.26 38.53
N LEU A 296 11.50 0.31 39.85
CA LEU A 296 11.98 1.38 40.73
C LEU A 296 13.04 0.82 41.67
N LYS A 297 14.21 1.46 41.70
CA LYS A 297 15.29 1.12 42.64
C LYS A 297 15.46 2.21 43.67
N GLY A 298 15.43 1.85 44.95
CA GLY A 298 15.55 2.83 46.01
C GLY A 298 15.61 2.25 47.40
N LYS A 299 15.46 3.12 48.39
CA LYS A 299 15.36 2.74 49.81
C LYS A 299 13.91 2.81 50.25
N VAL A 300 13.37 1.71 50.74
CA VAL A 300 12.02 1.63 51.30
C VAL A 300 12.12 1.53 52.82
N SER A 301 11.28 2.27 53.53
CA SER A 301 11.15 2.20 54.99
C SER A 301 9.76 1.70 55.35
N VAL A 302 9.69 0.56 56.03
CA VAL A 302 8.44 -0.08 56.45
C VAL A 302 8.30 0.06 57.95
N PHE A 303 7.12 0.49 58.41
CA PHE A 303 6.85 0.59 59.83
C PHE A 303 6.80 -0.80 60.45
N ASN A 304 7.60 -1.04 61.49
CA ASN A 304 7.62 -2.30 62.22
C ASN A 304 7.11 -2.08 63.64
N LEU A 305 5.88 -2.52 63.90
CA LEU A 305 5.23 -2.39 65.21
C LEU A 305 6.02 -3.08 66.33
N SER A 306 6.79 -4.13 66.02
CA SER A 306 7.65 -4.82 67.00
C SER A 306 8.81 -3.95 67.50
N LYS A 307 9.14 -2.88 66.77
CA LYS A 307 10.12 -1.86 67.16
C LYS A 307 9.48 -0.62 67.81
N ALA A 308 8.17 -0.64 68.07
CA ALA A 308 7.52 0.46 68.77
C ALA A 308 8.17 0.67 70.16
N GLY A 309 8.59 1.91 70.43
CA GLY A 309 9.28 2.27 71.67
C GLY A 309 10.82 2.15 71.64
N THR A 310 11.43 1.61 70.58
CA THR A 310 12.90 1.42 70.50
C THR A 310 13.66 2.61 69.90
N GLY A 311 13.02 3.77 69.73
CA GLY A 311 13.61 4.98 69.11
C GLY A 311 13.75 4.96 67.58
N ASP A 312 13.76 3.78 66.96
CA ASP A 312 13.70 3.59 65.50
C ASP A 312 12.65 2.52 65.16
N TRP A 313 11.52 2.97 64.60
CA TRP A 313 10.33 2.13 64.38
C TRP A 313 10.28 1.49 62.99
N TYR A 314 11.34 1.63 62.18
CA TYR A 314 11.30 1.27 60.78
C TYR A 314 12.32 0.19 60.42
N ASP A 315 11.91 -0.73 59.56
CA ASP A 315 12.83 -1.55 58.77
C ASP A 315 13.16 -0.83 57.47
N ARG A 316 14.43 -0.86 57.07
CA ARG A 316 14.90 -0.17 55.86
C ARG A 316 15.54 -1.18 54.92
N TYR A 317 15.10 -1.16 53.68
CA TYR A 317 15.55 -2.07 52.64
C TYR A 317 16.06 -1.28 51.44
N ASN A 318 17.20 -1.68 50.88
CA ASN A 318 17.50 -1.35 49.49
C ASN A 318 16.63 -2.28 48.63
N ALA A 319 15.68 -1.71 47.91
CA ALA A 319 14.65 -2.46 47.21
C ALA A 319 14.68 -2.17 45.70
N THR A 320 14.43 -3.21 44.92
CA THR A 320 13.94 -3.11 43.54
C THR A 320 12.47 -3.49 43.56
N VAL A 321 11.59 -2.53 43.23
CA VAL A 321 10.15 -2.72 43.17
C VAL A 321 9.73 -2.72 41.70
N VAL A 322 9.11 -3.81 41.27
CA VAL A 322 8.51 -3.92 39.94
C VAL A 322 7.01 -3.75 40.11
N ASN A 323 6.42 -2.76 39.43
CA ASN A 323 4.97 -2.61 39.32
C ASN A 323 4.56 -2.95 37.88
N HIS A 324 3.83 -4.04 37.71
CA HIS A 324 3.27 -4.51 36.45
C HIS A 324 1.78 -4.15 36.42
N VAL A 325 1.34 -3.48 35.36
CA VAL A 325 -0.06 -3.08 35.16
C VAL A 325 -0.52 -3.57 33.79
N TRP A 326 -1.70 -4.18 33.74
CA TRP A 326 -2.28 -4.68 32.49
C TRP A 326 -3.80 -4.51 32.44
N VAL A 327 -4.37 -4.53 31.23
CA VAL A 327 -5.83 -4.60 31.01
C VAL A 327 -6.19 -6.04 30.60
N GLU A 328 -7.09 -6.70 31.34
CA GLU A 328 -7.50 -8.08 31.04
C GLU A 328 -8.65 -8.18 30.06
N ASN A 329 -9.66 -7.32 30.25
CA ASN A 329 -10.86 -7.34 29.43
C ASN A 329 -11.47 -5.94 29.40
N PRO A 330 -11.43 -5.23 28.27
CA PRO A 330 -12.20 -4.00 28.11
C PRO A 330 -13.67 -4.38 28.00
N GLU A 331 -14.38 -4.47 29.14
CA GLU A 331 -15.81 -4.86 29.15
C GLU A 331 -16.64 -3.88 28.32
N THR A 332 -16.33 -2.59 28.42
CA THR A 332 -16.93 -1.51 27.62
C THR A 332 -15.94 -0.36 27.46
N ASP A 333 -16.26 0.61 26.60
CA ASP A 333 -15.48 1.86 26.49
C ASP A 333 -15.41 2.67 27.79
N SER A 334 -16.30 2.43 28.75
CA SER A 334 -16.39 3.15 30.02
C SER A 334 -15.88 2.38 31.23
N LEU A 335 -15.49 1.12 31.07
CA LEU A 335 -15.08 0.25 32.18
C LEU A 335 -14.08 -0.80 31.70
N TYR A 336 -12.86 -0.74 32.23
CA TYR A 336 -11.80 -1.72 32.00
C TYR A 336 -11.53 -2.49 33.29
N MET A 337 -11.29 -3.80 33.16
CA MET A 337 -10.71 -4.59 34.25
C MET A 337 -9.19 -4.45 34.19
N VAL A 338 -8.62 -3.74 35.18
CA VAL A 338 -7.19 -3.41 35.23
C VAL A 338 -6.52 -4.23 36.32
N GLY A 339 -5.57 -5.06 35.94
CA GLY A 339 -4.68 -5.79 36.84
C GLY A 339 -3.47 -4.96 37.22
N SER A 340 -3.05 -5.07 38.48
CA SER A 340 -1.80 -4.52 38.98
C SER A 340 -1.11 -5.53 39.91
N GLU A 341 0.17 -5.76 39.68
CA GLU A 341 1.03 -6.61 40.49
C GLU A 341 2.28 -5.82 40.90
N MET A 342 2.53 -5.74 42.20
CA MET A 342 3.72 -5.14 42.77
C MET A 342 4.58 -6.22 43.40
N ILE A 343 5.83 -6.34 42.92
CA ILE A 343 6.82 -7.25 43.47
C ILE A 343 8.04 -6.48 43.97
N ALA A 344 8.33 -6.56 45.27
CA ALA A 344 9.48 -5.91 45.89
C ALA A 344 10.56 -6.94 46.29
N ARG A 345 11.80 -6.71 45.86
CA ARG A 345 12.97 -7.56 46.16
C ARG A 345 14.14 -6.77 46.74
N ASP A 346 14.96 -7.40 47.57
CA ASP A 346 16.21 -6.83 48.06
C ASP A 346 17.31 -6.81 46.97
N GLU A 347 18.48 -6.28 47.31
CA GLU A 347 19.65 -6.23 46.41
C GLU A 347 20.20 -7.61 45.99
N ASN A 348 19.83 -8.67 46.71
CA ASN A 348 20.21 -10.06 46.42
C ASN A 348 19.10 -10.82 45.68
N GLY A 349 17.99 -10.17 45.37
CA GLY A 349 16.84 -10.77 44.69
C GLY A 349 15.87 -11.52 45.61
N HIS A 350 16.02 -11.46 46.92
CA HIS A 350 15.08 -12.05 47.86
C HIS A 350 13.81 -11.20 47.96
N MET A 351 12.65 -11.86 48.08
CA MET A 351 11.38 -11.18 48.31
C MET A 351 11.41 -10.39 49.63
N LEU A 352 10.98 -9.13 49.56
CA LEU A 352 10.73 -8.30 50.74
C LEU A 352 9.38 -8.67 51.38
N PRO A 353 9.08 -8.20 52.62
CA PRO A 353 7.86 -8.56 53.33
C PRO A 353 6.57 -8.39 52.50
N ASP A 354 5.56 -9.20 52.80
CA ASP A 354 4.28 -9.25 52.07
C ASP A 354 3.57 -7.89 52.00
N GLU A 355 3.81 -6.99 52.96
CA GLU A 355 3.29 -5.61 52.99
C GLU A 355 3.80 -4.74 51.83
N LEU A 356 4.91 -5.14 51.20
CA LEU A 356 5.48 -4.50 50.01
C LEU A 356 5.13 -5.24 48.71
N GLN A 357 4.33 -6.29 48.80
CA GLN A 357 3.79 -7.02 47.67
C GLN A 357 2.34 -6.59 47.46
N GLY A 358 1.89 -6.58 46.22
CA GLY A 358 0.52 -6.18 45.90
C GLY A 358 0.00 -6.94 44.69
N TYR A 359 -1.27 -7.30 44.74
CA TYR A 359 -1.99 -7.83 43.58
C TYR A 359 -3.44 -7.39 43.66
N SER A 360 -3.98 -6.86 42.57
CA SER A 360 -5.40 -6.53 42.46
C SER A 360 -5.85 -6.53 41.01
N ILE A 361 -7.13 -6.86 40.79
CA ILE A 361 -7.84 -6.58 39.55
C ILE A 361 -9.04 -5.72 39.93
N ASP A 362 -9.13 -4.54 39.33
CA ASP A 362 -10.15 -3.54 39.68
C ASP A 362 -10.85 -3.06 38.41
N GLY A 363 -12.16 -2.82 38.51
CA GLY A 363 -12.87 -2.06 37.48
C GLY A 363 -12.49 -0.57 37.54
N VAL A 364 -12.07 -0.02 36.41
CA VAL A 364 -11.59 1.37 36.32
C VAL A 364 -12.20 2.05 35.09
N ASN A 365 -12.64 3.30 35.27
CA ASN A 365 -13.03 4.14 34.15
C ASN A 365 -11.76 4.54 33.36
N PRO A 366 -11.64 4.15 32.07
CA PRO A 366 -10.41 4.36 31.31
C PRO A 366 -10.13 5.82 30.95
N TYR A 367 -11.06 6.76 31.20
CA TYR A 367 -10.85 8.19 30.97
C TYR A 367 -10.48 8.93 32.26
N THR A 368 -11.23 8.69 33.34
CA THR A 368 -11.03 9.42 34.61
C THR A 368 -10.07 8.72 35.55
N MET A 369 -9.76 7.45 35.31
CA MET A 369 -9.03 6.55 36.22
C MET A 369 -9.80 6.25 37.52
N GLU A 370 -11.06 6.64 37.64
CA GLU A 370 -11.87 6.36 38.83
C GLU A 370 -12.15 4.87 38.98
N TYR A 371 -12.00 4.36 40.20
CA TYR A 371 -12.42 3.00 40.53
C TYR A 371 -13.94 2.88 40.46
N ASP A 372 -14.41 1.84 39.76
CA ASP A 372 -15.82 1.50 39.70
C ASP A 372 -16.23 0.73 40.97
N SER A 373 -17.18 1.29 41.73
CA SER A 373 -17.62 0.72 43.00
C SER A 373 -18.31 -0.64 42.91
N MET A 374 -18.73 -1.07 41.71
CA MET A 374 -19.30 -2.40 41.48
C MET A 374 -18.21 -3.47 41.32
N PHE A 375 -17.00 -3.07 40.91
CA PHE A 375 -15.91 -3.95 40.52
C PHE A 375 -14.58 -3.67 41.23
N SER A 376 -14.59 -2.81 42.25
CA SER A 376 -13.45 -2.51 43.12
C SER A 376 -13.95 -2.08 44.50
N ASP A 377 -13.23 -2.50 45.55
CA ASP A 377 -13.44 -2.03 46.93
C ASP A 377 -12.67 -0.74 47.24
N LYS A 378 -11.83 -0.29 46.30
CA LYS A 378 -11.04 0.94 46.39
C LYS A 378 -11.89 2.16 46.07
N ARG A 379 -11.43 3.32 46.53
CA ARG A 379 -12.06 4.63 46.27
C ARG A 379 -11.02 5.61 45.77
N GLY A 380 -11.44 6.49 44.86
CA GLY A 380 -10.56 7.48 44.24
C GLY A 380 -10.10 7.02 42.87
N LEU A 381 -8.87 7.35 42.51
CA LEU A 381 -8.30 7.07 41.20
C LEU A 381 -7.24 5.97 41.28
N LEU A 382 -7.18 5.10 40.27
CA LEU A 382 -6.07 4.15 40.08
C LEU A 382 -4.75 4.91 39.91
N THR A 383 -4.76 5.95 39.08
CA THR A 383 -3.62 6.82 38.81
C THR A 383 -4.13 8.20 38.38
N PHE A 384 -3.24 9.15 38.12
CA PHE A 384 -3.63 10.42 37.53
C PHE A 384 -4.28 10.20 36.16
N PRO A 385 -5.33 10.95 35.80
CA PRO A 385 -5.92 10.84 34.47
C PRO A 385 -4.87 11.10 33.38
N ILE A 386 -4.99 10.39 32.27
CA ILE A 386 -4.01 10.46 31.19
C ILE A 386 -4.23 11.76 30.41
N GLY A 387 -3.15 12.50 30.15
CA GLY A 387 -3.19 13.74 29.35
C GLY A 387 -3.58 15.02 30.11
N VAL A 388 -3.51 15.03 31.45
CA VAL A 388 -3.74 16.23 32.30
C VAL A 388 -2.57 17.19 32.27
#